data_AF-A0A0A1TZV2-F1
#
_entry.id   AF-A0A0A1TZV2-F1
#
_cell.length_a   1.000
_cell.length_b   1.000
_cell.length_c   1.000
_cell.angle_alpha   90.00
_cell.angle_beta   90.00
_cell.angle_gamma   90.00
#
_symmetry.space_group_name_H-M   'P 1'
#
loop_
_entity.id
_entity.type
_entity.pdbx_description
1 polymer ?
#
loop_
_entity_poly.entity_id
_entity_poly.type
_entity_poly.pdbx_seq_one_letter_code
_entity_poly.pdbx_strand_id
1 'polypeptide(L)'
;MLKYIKSGDFEPQEFVAQFPEELKIIGNTSFNNCDFHKIEFGENVKSVGNKAFSENKNLTEIVFNVKGKIQFGQKPFNGAQLTSVISKRRPEEWEIDFGESAFMYMVRLNTFPFPKKVTAFGNLCFANCFNLKDTINVSGVGEVAQFALKVIRNESFENCKKLVKFEMPLYVNQIGYHAFKDCTALQNFKINNNMILLSMGCLCGCTQLQSIQDIPRECFS
;
A
#
# COMPACT_ATOMS: atom_id res chain seq x y z
N MET A 1 31.06 19.87 11.95
CA MET A 1 32.22 19.16 11.38
C MET A 1 32.62 18.08 12.38
N LEU A 2 32.24 16.83 12.17
CA LEU A 2 32.70 15.71 13.01
C LEU A 2 33.24 14.61 12.08
N LYS A 3 34.54 14.35 12.25
CA LYS A 3 35.38 13.43 11.49
C LYS A 3 35.44 12.09 12.26
N TYR A 4 34.69 11.10 11.78
CA TYR A 4 34.70 9.66 12.14
C TYR A 4 34.08 9.23 13.49
N ILE A 5 33.19 8.22 13.41
CA ILE A 5 32.65 7.42 14.51
C ILE A 5 32.94 5.94 14.20
N LYS A 6 33.34 5.13 15.19
CA LYS A 6 33.64 3.69 15.06
C LYS A 6 32.45 2.83 15.49
N SER A 7 32.38 1.60 15.00
CA SER A 7 31.32 0.64 15.31
C SER A 7 31.40 0.18 16.77
N GLY A 8 30.44 0.59 17.60
CA GLY A 8 30.32 0.18 19.01
C GLY A 8 29.89 1.30 19.96
N ASP A 9 29.90 2.56 19.53
CA ASP A 9 29.64 3.73 20.39
C ASP A 9 28.16 4.12 20.52
N PHE A 10 27.22 3.34 19.96
CA PHE A 10 25.79 3.65 20.01
C PHE A 10 24.98 2.44 20.52
N GLU A 11 24.26 2.62 21.63
CA GLU A 11 22.94 1.99 21.80
C GLU A 11 22.13 2.22 20.51
N PRO A 12 21.21 1.34 20.07
CA PRO A 12 20.57 1.44 18.75
C PRO A 12 19.82 2.77 18.61
N GLN A 13 20.53 3.81 18.17
CA GLN A 13 19.97 5.09 17.84
C GLN A 13 19.24 4.87 16.53
N GLU A 14 17.92 4.97 16.60
CA GLU A 14 17.01 4.89 15.47
C GLU A 14 17.57 5.70 14.31
N PHE A 15 18.13 5.06 13.28
CA PHE A 15 18.61 5.78 12.11
C PHE A 15 17.37 6.27 11.34
N VAL A 16 16.98 7.52 11.60
CA VAL A 16 15.80 8.15 10.99
C VAL A 16 16.22 8.88 9.72
N ALA A 17 15.59 8.55 8.60
CA ALA A 17 15.76 9.33 7.37
C ALA A 17 15.10 10.72 7.55
N GLN A 18 15.93 11.77 7.58
CA GLN A 18 15.49 13.16 7.54
C GLN A 18 15.78 13.73 6.15
N PHE A 19 14.74 14.19 5.46
CA PHE A 19 14.84 14.72 4.11
C PHE A 19 14.70 16.25 4.09
N PRO A 20 15.41 16.96 3.18
CA PRO A 20 15.19 18.40 2.99
C PRO A 20 13.73 18.70 2.64
N GLU A 21 13.20 19.84 3.09
CA GLU A 21 11.80 20.24 2.84
C GLU A 21 11.46 20.32 1.34
N GLU A 22 12.43 20.72 0.52
CA GLU A 22 12.29 20.83 -0.94
C GLU A 22 12.35 19.49 -1.69
N LEU A 23 12.59 18.37 -0.99
CA LEU A 23 12.75 17.06 -1.63
C LEU A 23 11.43 16.62 -2.28
N LYS A 24 11.45 16.54 -3.61
CA LYS A 24 10.28 16.12 -4.42
C LYS A 24 10.35 14.67 -4.88
N ILE A 25 11.54 14.15 -5.13
CA ILE A 25 11.75 12.87 -5.80
C ILE A 25 12.83 12.10 -5.04
N ILE A 26 12.52 10.86 -4.71
CA ILE A 26 13.48 9.89 -4.21
C ILE A 26 13.76 8.90 -5.33
N GLY A 27 15.00 8.88 -5.82
CA GLY A 27 15.38 8.11 -7.01
C GLY A 27 15.37 6.59 -6.78
N ASN A 28 15.43 5.85 -7.89
CA ASN A 28 15.55 4.39 -7.86
C ASN A 28 16.80 3.97 -7.04
N THR A 29 16.64 3.00 -6.14
CA THR A 29 17.74 2.42 -5.33
C THR A 29 18.52 3.43 -4.47
N SER A 30 18.07 4.67 -4.34
CA SER A 30 18.82 5.77 -3.69
C SER A 30 19.19 5.53 -2.23
N PHE A 31 18.38 4.73 -1.53
CA PHE A 31 18.50 4.43 -0.11
C PHE A 31 18.47 2.91 0.15
N ASN A 32 18.93 2.11 -0.82
CA ASN A 32 18.96 0.65 -0.67
C ASN A 32 20.02 0.23 0.35
N ASN A 33 19.64 -0.63 1.31
CA ASN A 33 20.51 -1.15 2.36
C ASN A 33 21.20 -0.03 3.20
N CYS A 34 20.46 1.02 3.54
CA CYS A 34 20.94 2.15 4.34
C CYS A 34 20.68 2.00 5.85
N ASP A 35 20.17 0.84 6.28
CA ASP A 35 19.90 0.50 7.68
C ASP A 35 18.93 1.46 8.41
N PHE A 36 18.00 2.09 7.68
CA PHE A 36 17.00 2.96 8.30
C PHE A 36 16.11 2.18 9.28
N HIS A 37 15.82 2.79 10.43
CA HIS A 37 14.79 2.33 11.35
C HIS A 37 13.42 2.95 11.05
N LYS A 38 13.44 4.22 10.65
CA LYS A 38 12.26 5.04 10.41
C LYS A 38 12.46 5.96 9.22
N ILE A 39 11.39 6.16 8.45
CA ILE A 39 11.36 7.13 7.35
C ILE A 39 10.23 8.12 7.58
N GLU A 40 10.51 9.42 7.44
CA GLU A 40 9.48 10.46 7.41
C GLU A 40 9.44 11.12 6.02
N PHE A 41 8.34 10.91 5.28
CA PHE A 41 8.11 11.59 4.01
C PHE A 41 7.55 12.99 4.26
N GLY A 42 8.35 14.02 3.95
CA GLY A 42 7.97 15.43 4.04
C GLY A 42 6.87 15.84 3.06
N GLU A 43 6.38 17.07 3.21
CA GLU A 43 5.18 17.57 2.52
C GLU A 43 5.28 17.53 0.99
N ASN A 44 6.48 17.74 0.47
CA ASN A 44 6.72 17.94 -0.96
C ASN A 44 7.14 16.67 -1.70
N VAL A 45 7.26 15.52 -1.02
CA VAL A 45 7.67 14.25 -1.66
C VAL A 45 6.55 13.76 -2.56
N LYS A 46 6.82 13.74 -3.88
CA LYS A 46 5.87 13.33 -4.93
C LYS A 46 6.09 11.90 -5.40
N SER A 47 7.33 11.43 -5.38
CA SER A 47 7.63 10.08 -5.87
C SER A 47 8.79 9.42 -5.13
N VAL A 48 8.65 8.10 -5.00
CA VAL A 48 9.65 7.19 -4.45
C VAL A 48 9.90 6.10 -5.46
N GLY A 49 11.12 6.06 -5.99
CA GLY A 49 11.52 5.19 -7.09
C GLY A 49 11.56 3.70 -6.75
N ASN A 50 11.84 2.91 -7.77
CA ASN A 50 11.97 1.47 -7.67
C ASN A 50 13.07 1.10 -6.67
N LYS A 51 12.78 0.19 -5.74
CA LYS A 51 13.70 -0.30 -4.73
C LYS A 51 14.38 0.80 -3.90
N ALA A 52 13.79 2.00 -3.85
CA ALA A 52 14.40 3.16 -3.20
C ALA A 52 14.89 2.85 -1.78
N PHE A 53 14.13 2.11 -0.98
CA PHE A 53 14.45 1.70 0.39
C PHE A 53 14.53 0.17 0.54
N SER A 54 14.87 -0.55 -0.52
CA SER A 54 15.01 -2.01 -0.44
C SER A 54 16.14 -2.40 0.52
N GLU A 55 16.08 -3.60 1.09
CA GLU A 55 17.07 -4.17 2.02
C GLU A 55 17.30 -3.34 3.32
N ASN A 56 16.45 -2.37 3.65
CA ASN A 56 16.46 -1.73 4.97
C ASN A 56 15.75 -2.65 5.99
N LYS A 57 16.45 -3.69 6.45
CA LYS A 57 15.88 -4.76 7.30
C LYS A 57 15.44 -4.29 8.68
N ASN A 58 16.01 -3.18 9.16
CA ASN A 58 15.66 -2.57 10.44
C ASN A 58 14.53 -1.54 10.33
N LEU A 59 14.01 -1.28 9.12
CA LEU A 59 12.95 -0.30 8.89
C LEU A 59 11.62 -0.84 9.38
N THR A 60 11.10 -0.25 10.45
CA THR A 60 9.86 -0.68 11.11
C THR A 60 8.77 0.37 11.08
N GLU A 61 9.12 1.64 10.81
CA GLU A 61 8.16 2.76 10.83
C GLU A 61 8.26 3.67 9.58
N ILE A 62 7.10 4.02 9.03
CA ILE A 62 6.97 5.08 8.03
C ILE A 62 5.97 6.12 8.52
N VAL A 63 6.34 7.40 8.38
CA VAL A 63 5.47 8.54 8.65
C VAL A 63 5.22 9.31 7.36
N PHE A 64 3.95 9.47 7.00
CA PHE A 64 3.51 10.28 5.88
C PHE A 64 3.11 11.69 6.35
N ASN A 65 3.82 12.71 5.90
CA ASN A 65 3.42 14.12 6.01
C ASN A 65 3.13 14.76 4.64
N VAL A 66 2.96 13.94 3.61
CA VAL A 66 2.78 14.35 2.21
C VAL A 66 1.53 15.20 2.05
N LYS A 67 1.64 16.30 1.30
CA LYS A 67 0.49 17.09 0.85
C LYS A 67 0.22 16.78 -0.63
N GLY A 68 -1.01 16.37 -0.95
CA GLY A 68 -1.34 15.91 -2.30
C GLY A 68 -0.89 14.48 -2.57
N LYS A 69 -0.33 14.22 -3.75
CA LYS A 69 -0.11 12.85 -4.26
C LYS A 69 1.33 12.37 -4.10
N ILE A 70 1.50 11.16 -3.54
CA ILE A 70 2.76 10.40 -3.56
C ILE A 70 2.63 9.13 -4.41
N GLN A 71 3.66 8.85 -5.21
CA GLN A 71 3.70 7.66 -6.08
C GLN A 71 4.87 6.76 -5.72
N PHE A 72 4.58 5.47 -5.54
CA PHE A 72 5.58 4.44 -5.28
C PHE A 72 5.91 3.66 -6.55
N GLY A 73 7.20 3.45 -6.79
CA GLY A 73 7.71 2.51 -7.79
C GLY A 73 7.60 1.05 -7.34
N GLN A 74 8.28 0.16 -8.06
CA GLN A 74 8.35 -1.27 -7.76
C GLN A 74 9.21 -1.54 -6.51
N LYS A 75 8.67 -2.34 -5.57
CA LYS A 75 9.40 -2.87 -4.41
C LYS A 75 10.17 -1.82 -3.57
N PRO A 76 9.67 -0.57 -3.36
CA PRO A 76 10.39 0.46 -2.61
C PRO A 76 10.81 0.01 -1.21
N PHE A 77 10.04 -0.85 -0.53
CA PHE A 77 10.31 -1.29 0.84
C PHE A 77 10.61 -2.79 0.96
N ASN A 78 11.05 -3.45 -0.11
CA ASN A 78 11.34 -4.88 -0.07
C ASN A 78 12.41 -5.19 1.00
N GLY A 79 12.14 -6.18 1.85
CA GLY A 79 13.01 -6.56 2.97
C GLY A 79 12.81 -5.74 4.26
N ALA A 80 12.04 -4.65 4.23
CA ALA A 80 11.68 -3.92 5.44
C ALA A 80 10.72 -4.74 6.33
N GLN A 81 10.69 -4.40 7.61
CA GLN A 81 9.93 -5.11 8.65
C GLN A 81 8.86 -4.20 9.26
N LEU A 82 8.11 -3.48 8.40
CA LEU A 82 7.17 -2.46 8.84
C LEU A 82 6.15 -3.02 9.83
N THR A 83 6.06 -2.35 10.98
CA THR A 83 5.07 -2.61 12.03
C THR A 83 4.10 -1.44 12.17
N SER A 84 4.55 -0.23 11.83
CA SER A 84 3.81 1.02 11.99
C SER A 84 3.88 1.86 10.72
N VAL A 85 2.72 2.30 10.25
CA VAL A 85 2.60 3.32 9.21
C VAL A 85 1.65 4.38 9.74
N ILE A 86 2.11 5.62 9.78
CA ILE A 86 1.39 6.74 10.39
C ILE A 86 1.18 7.81 9.32
N SER A 87 0.00 8.44 9.30
CA SER A 87 -0.23 9.66 8.54
C SER A 87 -0.40 10.84 9.50
N LYS A 88 0.30 11.95 9.22
CA LYS A 88 0.12 13.26 9.86
C LYS A 88 -0.97 14.10 9.17
N ARG A 89 -1.70 13.52 8.22
CA ARG A 89 -2.73 14.16 7.40
C ARG A 89 -4.07 13.45 7.55
N ARG A 90 -5.16 14.21 7.36
CA ARG A 90 -6.49 13.63 7.28
C ARG A 90 -6.63 12.81 5.99
N PRO A 91 -7.47 11.76 5.98
CA PRO A 91 -7.62 10.90 4.80
C PRO A 91 -7.99 11.62 3.49
N GLU A 92 -8.65 12.78 3.55
CA GLU A 92 -9.02 13.60 2.38
C GLU A 92 -7.90 14.52 1.82
N GLU A 93 -6.80 14.71 2.54
CA GLU A 93 -5.77 15.71 2.21
C GLU A 93 -4.63 15.20 1.33
N TRP A 94 -4.58 13.89 1.10
CA TRP A 94 -3.49 13.25 0.35
C TRP A 94 -3.97 12.07 -0.48
N GLU A 95 -3.13 11.68 -1.42
CA GLU A 95 -3.40 10.63 -2.39
C GLU A 95 -2.17 9.74 -2.54
N ILE A 96 -2.39 8.47 -2.86
CA ILE A 96 -1.30 7.50 -3.00
C ILE A 96 -1.49 6.57 -4.19
N ASP A 97 -0.38 6.30 -4.88
CA ASP A 97 -0.28 5.24 -5.88
C ASP A 97 0.70 4.19 -5.37
N PHE A 98 0.18 2.98 -5.15
CA PHE A 98 1.02 1.84 -4.80
C PHE A 98 1.59 1.23 -6.07
N GLY A 99 2.91 1.23 -6.19
CA GLY A 99 3.61 0.46 -7.21
C GLY A 99 3.58 -1.04 -6.94
N GLU A 100 4.11 -1.80 -7.89
CA GLU A 100 4.20 -3.26 -7.79
C GLU A 100 4.97 -3.69 -6.54
N SER A 101 4.38 -4.61 -5.77
CA SER A 101 4.96 -5.17 -4.54
C SER A 101 5.40 -4.12 -3.51
N ALA A 102 4.78 -2.92 -3.47
CA ALA A 102 5.24 -1.82 -2.63
C ALA A 102 5.35 -2.17 -1.14
N PHE A 103 4.37 -2.89 -0.61
CA PHE A 103 4.28 -3.38 0.77
C PHE A 103 4.18 -4.91 0.81
N MET A 104 4.71 -5.62 -0.21
CA MET A 104 4.71 -7.08 -0.23
C MET A 104 5.50 -7.63 0.97
N TYR A 105 5.00 -8.70 1.59
CA TYR A 105 5.59 -9.35 2.77
C TYR A 105 5.73 -8.45 4.01
N MET A 106 4.88 -7.43 4.17
CA MET A 106 4.77 -6.69 5.44
C MET A 106 4.00 -7.51 6.48
N VAL A 107 4.56 -8.65 6.88
CA VAL A 107 3.92 -9.66 7.72
C VAL A 107 3.59 -9.16 9.13
N ARG A 108 4.22 -8.07 9.58
CA ARG A 108 3.99 -7.45 10.90
C ARG A 108 3.10 -6.21 10.83
N LEU A 109 2.75 -5.74 9.64
CA LEU A 109 1.92 -4.56 9.45
C LEU A 109 0.46 -4.92 9.76
N ASN A 110 -0.05 -4.35 10.85
CA ASN A 110 -1.43 -4.57 11.27
C ASN A 110 -2.40 -3.60 10.58
N THR A 111 -1.99 -2.35 10.42
CA THR A 111 -2.84 -1.24 9.97
C THR A 111 -2.11 -0.36 8.97
N PHE A 112 -2.82 0.23 8.02
CA PHE A 112 -2.33 1.23 7.09
C PHE A 112 -3.31 2.42 7.06
N PRO A 113 -2.84 3.67 7.24
CA PRO A 113 -3.69 4.85 7.24
C PRO A 113 -4.07 5.21 5.79
N PHE A 114 -4.98 4.46 5.18
CA PHE A 114 -5.38 4.71 3.79
C PHE A 114 -5.99 6.12 3.65
N PRO A 115 -5.54 6.94 2.67
CA PRO A 115 -6.29 8.12 2.28
C PRO A 115 -7.57 7.71 1.55
N LYS A 116 -8.54 8.62 1.44
CA LYS A 116 -9.77 8.41 0.65
C LYS A 116 -9.47 8.24 -0.84
N LYS A 117 -8.33 8.75 -1.30
CA LYS A 117 -7.92 8.74 -2.71
C LYS A 117 -6.70 7.84 -2.92
N VAL A 118 -6.96 6.61 -3.33
CA VAL A 118 -5.95 5.72 -3.89
C VAL A 118 -6.20 5.63 -5.39
N THR A 119 -5.20 5.89 -6.24
CA THR A 119 -5.40 5.83 -7.70
C THR A 119 -4.78 4.58 -8.35
N ALA A 120 -3.92 3.86 -7.62
CA ALA A 120 -3.39 2.58 -8.08
C ALA A 120 -3.10 1.61 -6.91
N PHE A 121 -3.51 0.35 -7.08
CA PHE A 121 -2.94 -0.80 -6.39
C PHE A 121 -2.15 -1.62 -7.41
N GLY A 122 -0.82 -1.57 -7.37
CA GLY A 122 0.04 -2.36 -8.24
C GLY A 122 -0.11 -3.87 -8.01
N ASN A 123 0.43 -4.66 -8.96
CA ASN A 123 0.51 -6.12 -8.79
C ASN A 123 1.18 -6.44 -7.45
N LEU A 124 0.67 -7.41 -6.69
CA LEU A 124 1.27 -7.89 -5.44
C LEU A 124 1.48 -6.81 -4.35
N CYS A 125 0.90 -5.60 -4.46
CA CYS A 125 1.31 -4.45 -3.63
C CYS A 125 1.18 -4.67 -2.12
N PHE A 126 0.21 -5.44 -1.66
CA PHE A 126 0.03 -5.90 -0.27
C PHE A 126 0.03 -7.43 -0.16
N ALA A 127 0.56 -8.16 -1.15
CA ALA A 127 0.61 -9.61 -1.09
C ALA A 127 1.41 -10.10 0.14
N ASN A 128 0.89 -11.10 0.84
CA ASN A 128 1.44 -11.68 2.06
C ASN A 128 1.52 -10.72 3.26
N CYS A 129 0.69 -9.68 3.30
CA CYS A 129 0.45 -8.87 4.51
C CYS A 129 -0.50 -9.62 5.46
N PHE A 130 -0.05 -10.76 6.01
CA PHE A 130 -0.89 -11.70 6.76
C PHE A 130 -1.65 -11.07 7.93
N ASN A 131 -1.11 -9.99 8.51
CA ASN A 131 -1.66 -9.32 9.68
C ASN A 131 -2.48 -8.05 9.39
N LEU A 132 -2.54 -7.61 8.13
CA LEU A 132 -3.29 -6.40 7.75
C LEU A 132 -4.78 -6.63 8.02
N LYS A 133 -5.30 -5.95 9.05
CA LYS A 133 -6.68 -6.12 9.54
C LYS A 133 -7.63 -4.99 9.10
N ASP A 134 -7.07 -3.89 8.61
CA ASP A 134 -7.82 -2.67 8.38
C ASP A 134 -8.92 -2.85 7.35
N THR A 135 -10.03 -2.15 7.59
CA THR A 135 -11.00 -1.93 6.52
C THR A 135 -10.37 -0.98 5.51
N ILE A 136 -10.17 -1.46 4.30
CA ILE A 136 -9.70 -0.62 3.20
C ILE A 136 -10.91 0.17 2.69
N ASN A 137 -11.07 1.39 3.20
CA ASN A 137 -12.08 2.36 2.75
C ASN A 137 -11.38 3.40 1.86
N VAL A 138 -11.32 3.08 0.57
CA VAL A 138 -10.71 3.95 -0.45
C VAL A 138 -11.80 4.48 -1.38
N SER A 139 -12.80 5.14 -0.77
CA SER A 139 -13.88 5.78 -1.52
C SER A 139 -13.35 7.04 -2.21
N GLY A 140 -12.90 6.91 -3.46
CA GLY A 140 -12.65 8.04 -4.35
C GLY A 140 -13.98 8.69 -4.75
N VAL A 141 -14.65 9.37 -3.82
CA VAL A 141 -15.94 10.05 -4.07
C VAL A 141 -15.65 11.49 -4.49
N GLY A 142 -16.07 11.87 -5.70
CA GLY A 142 -15.98 13.23 -6.22
C GLY A 142 -16.11 13.28 -7.76
N GLU A 143 -16.86 14.26 -8.27
CA GLU A 143 -17.26 14.40 -9.70
C GLU A 143 -16.10 14.58 -10.70
N VAL A 144 -14.86 14.77 -10.23
CA VAL A 144 -13.66 15.00 -11.07
C VAL A 144 -12.82 13.72 -11.27
N ALA A 145 -13.47 12.55 -11.21
CA ALA A 145 -12.86 11.22 -11.15
C ALA A 145 -12.30 10.66 -12.47
N GLN A 146 -11.70 11.50 -13.32
CA GLN A 146 -11.05 11.02 -14.55
C GLN A 146 -9.80 10.15 -14.27
N PHE A 147 -9.26 10.21 -13.04
CA PHE A 147 -8.10 9.44 -12.57
C PHE A 147 -8.42 8.48 -11.41
N ALA A 148 -9.70 8.17 -11.16
CA ALA A 148 -10.06 7.24 -10.10
C ALA A 148 -9.57 5.81 -10.42
N LEU A 149 -9.18 5.08 -9.37
CA LEU A 149 -8.75 3.67 -9.46
C LEU A 149 -9.75 2.85 -10.28
N LYS A 150 -9.27 2.32 -11.42
CA LYS A 150 -10.08 1.49 -12.33
C LYS A 150 -9.89 0.00 -12.11
N VAL A 151 -8.70 -0.41 -11.66
CA VAL A 151 -8.32 -1.82 -11.63
C VAL A 151 -7.67 -2.14 -10.29
N ILE A 152 -8.17 -3.17 -9.60
CA ILE A 152 -7.40 -3.89 -8.58
C ILE A 152 -6.53 -4.91 -9.32
N ARG A 153 -5.22 -4.76 -9.23
CA ARG A 153 -4.27 -5.56 -10.03
C ARG A 153 -4.13 -6.99 -9.47
N ASN A 154 -3.36 -7.79 -10.19
CA ASN A 154 -3.20 -9.20 -9.86
C ASN A 154 -2.51 -9.35 -8.49
N GLU A 155 -3.02 -10.30 -7.70
CA GLU A 155 -2.51 -10.65 -6.37
C GLU A 155 -2.36 -9.46 -5.39
N SER A 156 -2.97 -8.29 -5.64
CA SER A 156 -2.70 -7.06 -4.87
C SER A 156 -2.88 -7.23 -3.36
N PHE A 157 -3.79 -8.11 -2.92
CA PHE A 157 -4.06 -8.45 -1.53
C PHE A 157 -3.99 -9.96 -1.28
N GLU A 158 -3.29 -10.74 -2.10
CA GLU A 158 -3.14 -12.18 -1.87
C GLU A 158 -2.62 -12.44 -0.45
N ASN A 159 -3.20 -13.42 0.25
CA ASN A 159 -2.83 -13.81 1.60
C ASN A 159 -2.94 -12.70 2.67
N CYS A 160 -3.77 -11.67 2.47
CA CYS A 160 -4.16 -10.75 3.54
C CYS A 160 -5.15 -11.43 4.52
N LYS A 161 -4.66 -12.43 5.26
CA LYS A 161 -5.49 -13.39 6.05
C LYS A 161 -6.34 -12.74 7.14
N LYS A 162 -5.99 -11.54 7.61
CA LYS A 162 -6.76 -10.78 8.61
C LYS A 162 -7.65 -9.68 8.01
N LEU A 163 -7.66 -9.48 6.70
CA LEU A 163 -8.50 -8.48 6.04
C LEU A 163 -9.96 -8.90 6.12
N VAL A 164 -10.76 -8.22 6.95
CA VAL A 164 -12.17 -8.57 7.20
C VAL A 164 -13.11 -7.95 6.16
N LYS A 165 -12.78 -6.74 5.69
CA LYS A 165 -13.64 -5.93 4.84
C LYS A 165 -12.83 -5.14 3.82
N PHE A 166 -13.29 -5.15 2.58
CA PHE A 166 -12.78 -4.32 1.50
C PHE A 166 -13.94 -3.55 0.87
N GLU A 167 -13.90 -2.22 0.91
CA GLU A 167 -14.92 -1.40 0.25
C GLU A 167 -14.47 -1.10 -1.18
N MET A 168 -15.17 -1.67 -2.16
CA MET A 168 -14.85 -1.47 -3.56
C MET A 168 -15.03 0.01 -3.96
N PRO A 169 -13.99 0.68 -4.47
CA PRO A 169 -14.10 2.07 -4.92
C PRO A 169 -15.07 2.18 -6.09
N LEU A 170 -15.78 3.31 -6.18
CA LEU A 170 -16.91 3.49 -7.11
C LEU A 170 -16.57 3.15 -8.56
N TYR A 171 -15.37 3.52 -9.02
CA TYR A 171 -14.98 3.44 -10.43
C TYR A 171 -14.15 2.21 -10.81
N VAL A 172 -13.92 1.28 -9.88
CA VAL A 172 -13.23 0.04 -10.21
C VAL A 172 -14.11 -0.79 -11.13
N ASN A 173 -13.62 -1.14 -12.30
CA ASN A 173 -14.33 -1.96 -13.28
C ASN A 173 -13.66 -3.31 -13.52
N GLN A 174 -12.51 -3.57 -12.91
CA GLN A 174 -11.78 -4.84 -13.05
C GLN A 174 -11.08 -5.25 -11.75
N ILE A 175 -11.18 -6.54 -11.44
CA ILE A 175 -10.38 -7.22 -10.42
C ILE A 175 -9.50 -8.27 -11.10
N GLY A 176 -8.19 -8.16 -10.87
CA GLY A 176 -7.15 -9.01 -11.44
C GLY A 176 -7.10 -10.43 -10.88
N TYR A 177 -6.27 -11.25 -11.50
CA TYR A 177 -6.06 -12.65 -11.11
C TYR A 177 -5.64 -12.73 -9.65
N HIS A 178 -6.29 -13.63 -8.89
CA HIS A 178 -5.94 -13.88 -7.50
C HIS A 178 -5.85 -12.64 -6.58
N ALA A 179 -6.49 -11.51 -6.94
CA ALA A 179 -6.33 -10.23 -6.26
C ALA A 179 -6.57 -10.29 -4.74
N PHE A 180 -7.50 -11.12 -4.29
CA PHE A 180 -7.83 -11.38 -2.88
C PHE A 180 -7.71 -12.86 -2.54
N LYS A 181 -6.87 -13.62 -3.27
CA LYS A 181 -6.70 -15.04 -3.00
C LYS A 181 -6.24 -15.27 -1.56
N ASP A 182 -6.81 -16.26 -0.89
CA ASP A 182 -6.51 -16.65 0.50
C ASP A 182 -6.70 -15.51 1.53
N CYS A 183 -7.56 -14.52 1.23
CA CYS A 183 -8.08 -13.57 2.23
C CYS A 183 -9.12 -14.24 3.12
N THR A 184 -8.69 -15.18 3.95
CA THR A 184 -9.58 -16.10 4.68
C THR A 184 -10.53 -15.42 5.68
N ALA A 185 -10.20 -14.24 6.20
CA ALA A 185 -11.08 -13.48 7.10
C ALA A 185 -12.08 -12.55 6.37
N LEU A 186 -11.99 -12.42 5.04
CA LEU A 186 -12.81 -11.50 4.26
C LEU A 186 -14.28 -11.94 4.27
N GLN A 187 -15.12 -11.18 4.95
CA GLN A 187 -16.55 -11.49 5.11
C GLN A 187 -17.43 -10.64 4.21
N ASN A 188 -17.07 -9.37 4.06
CA ASN A 188 -17.87 -8.38 3.35
C ASN A 188 -17.11 -7.93 2.10
N PHE A 189 -17.56 -8.42 0.95
CA PHE A 189 -17.05 -8.01 -0.35
C PHE A 189 -18.20 -7.48 -1.22
N LYS A 190 -18.37 -6.17 -1.17
CA LYS A 190 -19.35 -5.46 -2.00
C LYS A 190 -18.64 -4.95 -3.24
N ILE A 191 -19.11 -5.34 -4.41
CA ILE A 191 -18.66 -4.78 -5.69
C ILE A 191 -19.53 -3.57 -6.05
N ASN A 192 -19.09 -2.81 -7.05
CA ASN A 192 -19.82 -1.65 -7.53
C ASN A 192 -20.54 -1.97 -8.85
N ASN A 193 -21.49 -1.11 -9.23
CA ASN A 193 -22.26 -1.26 -10.47
C ASN A 193 -21.44 -1.02 -11.75
N ASN A 194 -20.20 -0.54 -11.63
CA ASN A 194 -19.27 -0.35 -12.75
C ASN A 194 -18.40 -1.60 -13.00
N MET A 195 -18.58 -2.70 -12.24
CA MET A 195 -17.76 -3.90 -12.36
C MET A 195 -18.03 -4.62 -13.69
N ILE A 196 -16.98 -4.81 -14.48
CA ILE A 196 -17.06 -5.47 -15.79
C ILE A 196 -16.34 -6.83 -15.76
N LEU A 197 -15.22 -6.94 -15.02
CA LEU A 197 -14.38 -8.14 -15.07
C LEU A 197 -13.93 -8.61 -13.68
N LEU A 198 -14.27 -9.87 -13.35
CA LEU A 198 -13.73 -10.62 -12.23
C LEU A 198 -12.80 -11.72 -12.76
N SER A 199 -11.49 -11.52 -12.64
CA SER A 199 -10.51 -12.47 -13.20
C SER A 199 -10.45 -13.78 -12.41
N MET A 200 -9.87 -14.82 -13.05
CA MET A 200 -9.80 -16.17 -12.49
C MET A 200 -9.23 -16.18 -11.06
N GLY A 201 -9.96 -16.83 -10.16
CA GLY A 201 -9.55 -17.04 -8.78
C GLY A 201 -9.32 -15.76 -7.96
N CYS A 202 -9.86 -14.60 -8.37
CA CYS A 202 -9.69 -13.32 -7.68
C CYS A 202 -10.14 -13.35 -6.20
N LEU A 203 -11.06 -14.24 -5.85
CA LEU A 203 -11.56 -14.47 -4.48
C LEU A 203 -11.37 -15.93 -4.02
N CYS A 204 -10.47 -16.68 -4.68
CA CYS A 204 -10.19 -18.08 -4.32
C CYS A 204 -9.68 -18.18 -2.88
N GLY A 205 -10.18 -19.10 -2.06
CA GLY A 205 -9.73 -19.27 -0.68
C GLY A 205 -10.27 -18.22 0.31
N CYS A 206 -11.18 -17.32 -0.10
CA CYS A 206 -11.91 -16.45 0.82
C CYS A 206 -12.98 -17.23 1.62
N THR A 207 -12.55 -18.06 2.57
CA THR A 207 -13.42 -19.05 3.23
C THR A 207 -14.54 -18.46 4.10
N GLN A 208 -14.39 -17.21 4.57
CA GLN A 208 -15.43 -16.52 5.36
C GLN A 208 -16.36 -15.65 4.51
N LEU A 209 -16.18 -15.61 3.18
CA LEU A 209 -17.01 -14.80 2.30
C LEU A 209 -18.38 -15.48 2.12
N GLN A 210 -19.42 -14.88 2.69
CA GLN A 210 -20.77 -15.47 2.68
C GLN A 210 -21.52 -15.21 1.37
N SER A 211 -21.35 -14.03 0.80
CA SER A 211 -22.01 -13.63 -0.45
C SER A 211 -21.23 -12.48 -1.10
N ILE A 212 -21.37 -12.37 -2.43
CA ILE A 212 -20.97 -11.20 -3.18
C ILE A 212 -22.27 -10.49 -3.59
N GLN A 213 -22.43 -9.24 -3.16
CA GLN A 213 -23.61 -8.43 -3.47
C GLN A 213 -23.37 -7.61 -4.75
N ASP A 214 -24.42 -7.30 -5.49
CA ASP A 214 -24.40 -6.37 -6.63
C ASP A 214 -23.53 -6.80 -7.83
N ILE A 215 -23.49 -8.11 -8.18
CA ILE A 215 -22.77 -8.61 -9.37
C ILE A 215 -23.45 -8.17 -10.67
N PRO A 216 -22.81 -7.29 -11.48
CA PRO A 216 -23.35 -6.92 -12.79
C PRO A 216 -23.35 -8.12 -13.73
N ARG A 217 -24.32 -8.17 -14.65
CA ARG A 217 -24.47 -9.30 -15.59
C ARG A 217 -23.28 -9.42 -16.53
N GLU A 218 -22.63 -8.30 -16.81
CA GLU A 218 -21.44 -8.13 -17.63
C GLU A 218 -20.24 -8.93 -17.10
N CYS A 219 -20.22 -9.29 -15.82
CA CYS A 219 -19.16 -10.12 -15.24
C CYS A 219 -19.22 -11.60 -15.69
N PHE A 220 -20.30 -12.04 -16.35
CA PHE A 220 -20.54 -13.42 -16.75
C PHE A 220 -20.50 -13.66 -18.27
N SER A 221 -20.24 -12.62 -19.07
CA SER A 221 -20.11 -12.69 -20.53
C SER A 221 -18.65 -12.80 -20.96
#